data_AF-A0A7I4Z4V7-F1
#
_entry.id   AF-A0A7I4Z4V7-F1
#
_cell.length_a   1.000
_cell.length_b   1.000
_cell.length_c   1.000
_cell.angle_alpha   90.00
_cell.angle_beta   90.00
_cell.angle_gamma   90.00
#
_symmetry.space_group_name_H-M   'P 1'
#
loop_
_entity.id
_entity.type
_entity.pdbx_description
1 polymer ?
#
loop_
_entity_poly.entity_id
_entity_poly.type
_entity_poly.pdbx_seq_one_letter_code
_entity_poly.pdbx_strand_id
1 'polypeptide(L)'
;MYGLSVSHVVTLVKECLDCSIFRWSGQYFRQVRGLAMGQRLAPVLAIVYMSKIERPVLDRRPVLYCRYVDDCFVACSTQKEMDTCFELLNTQAENIRFTREKPIDTWLPFLNMQVQLERGFLRTKWYRKPTSKNILVHFRSAHPLRTKQAITRTQHV
;
A
#
# COMPACT_ATOMS: atom_id res chain seq x y z
N MET A 1 26.09 4.17 15.63
CA MET A 1 25.83 4.80 14.30
C MET A 1 27.15 5.37 13.82
N TYR A 2 27.47 5.26 12.53
CA TYR A 2 28.74 5.65 11.88
C TYR A 2 29.10 7.16 11.99
N GLY A 3 29.12 7.75 13.19
CA GLY A 3 29.36 9.18 13.44
C GLY A 3 28.21 10.12 13.05
N LEU A 4 27.10 9.62 12.50
CA LEU A 4 25.95 10.43 12.11
C LEU A 4 24.96 10.59 13.27
N SER A 5 24.58 11.84 13.56
CA SER A 5 23.51 12.18 14.49
C SER A 5 22.14 12.04 13.81
N VAL A 6 21.06 12.03 14.62
CA VAL A 6 19.68 12.05 14.11
C VAL A 6 19.43 13.28 13.24
N SER A 7 19.97 14.44 13.60
CA SER A 7 19.83 15.66 12.80
C SER A 7 20.45 15.51 11.42
N HIS A 8 21.65 14.92 11.32
CA HIS A 8 22.30 14.66 10.03
C HIS A 8 21.45 13.73 9.15
N VAL A 9 20.91 12.65 9.72
CA VAL A 9 20.05 11.73 8.98
C VAL A 9 18.78 12.44 8.49
N VAL A 10 18.13 13.24 9.33
CA VAL A 10 16.92 14.00 8.95
C VAL A 10 17.22 14.98 7.83
N THR A 11 18.37 15.68 7.87
CA THR A 11 18.79 16.57 6.79
C THR A 11 18.97 15.81 5.48
N LEU A 12 19.72 14.70 5.48
CA LEU A 12 19.94 13.90 4.28
C LEU A 12 18.64 13.33 3.69
N VAL A 13 17.70 12.92 4.55
CA VAL A 13 16.38 12.47 4.11
C VAL A 13 15.59 13.61 3.46
N LYS A 14 15.61 14.82 4.02
CA LYS A 14 14.94 15.99 3.43
C LYS A 14 15.50 16.30 2.04
N GLU A 15 16.83 16.35 1.88
CA GLU A 15 17.47 16.58 0.59
C GLU A 15 17.08 15.53 -0.46
N CYS A 16 17.00 14.25 -0.06
CA CYS A 16 16.53 13.19 -0.96
C CYS A 16 15.07 13.38 -1.39
N LEU A 17 14.22 13.91 -0.51
CA LEU A 17 12.79 14.14 -0.75
C LEU A 17 12.50 15.39 -1.57
N ASP A 18 13.35 16.42 -1.49
CA ASP A 18 13.19 17.66 -2.26
C ASP A 18 13.48 17.46 -3.77
N CYS A 19 14.22 16.41 -4.11
CA CYS A 19 14.49 15.98 -5.49
C CYS A 19 13.31 15.19 -6.10
N SER A 20 12.15 15.85 -6.26
CA SER A 20 10.89 15.23 -6.73
C SER A 20 10.41 15.73 -8.11
N ILE A 21 11.34 16.08 -9.01
CA ILE A 21 11.03 16.56 -10.36
C ILE A 21 10.99 15.40 -11.36
N PHE A 22 9.96 15.33 -12.19
CA PHE A 22 9.84 14.38 -13.29
C PHE A 22 9.33 15.06 -14.57
N ARG A 23 9.55 14.42 -15.72
CA ARG A 23 9.13 14.94 -17.03
C ARG A 23 8.02 14.08 -17.62
N TRP A 24 6.91 14.70 -18.01
CA TRP A 24 5.77 14.05 -18.67
C TRP A 24 5.31 14.89 -19.86
N SER A 25 5.10 14.26 -21.03
CA SER A 25 4.70 14.95 -22.27
C SER A 25 5.53 16.20 -22.61
N GLY A 26 6.84 16.15 -22.38
CA GLY A 26 7.77 17.27 -22.65
C GLY A 26 7.77 18.38 -21.59
N GLN A 27 6.88 18.34 -20.60
CA GLN A 27 6.80 19.32 -19.52
C GLN A 27 7.38 18.77 -18.21
N TYR A 28 7.96 19.66 -17.41
CA TYR A 28 8.49 19.33 -16.09
C TYR A 28 7.43 19.54 -15.02
N PHE A 29 7.32 18.56 -14.12
CA PHE A 29 6.42 18.57 -12.99
C PHE A 29 7.21 18.29 -11.71
N ARG A 30 6.77 18.88 -10.60
CA ARG A 30 7.28 18.57 -9.26
C ARG A 30 6.18 17.91 -8.46
N GLN A 31 6.50 16.82 -7.78
CA GLN A 31 5.56 16.23 -6.83
C GLN A 31 5.47 17.12 -5.59
N VAL A 32 4.31 17.76 -5.42
CA VAL A 32 4.03 18.68 -4.30
C VAL A 32 3.72 17.93 -3.01
N ARG A 33 3.12 16.73 -3.12
CA ARG A 33 2.69 15.93 -1.97
C ARG A 33 2.90 14.43 -2.20
N GLY A 34 3.25 13.74 -1.13
CA GLY A 34 3.51 12.31 -1.14
C GLY A 34 4.95 11.98 -1.52
N LEU A 35 5.22 10.69 -1.65
CA LEU A 35 6.54 10.16 -1.98
C LEU A 35 6.54 9.71 -3.44
N ALA A 36 7.64 9.97 -4.15
CA ALA A 36 7.76 9.56 -5.55
C ALA A 36 7.88 8.04 -5.65
N MET A 37 7.02 7.44 -6.49
CA MET A 37 7.15 6.03 -6.82
C MET A 37 8.51 5.78 -7.48
N GLY A 38 9.23 4.75 -7.00
CA GLY A 38 10.58 4.43 -7.48
C GLY A 38 11.71 5.06 -6.65
N GLN A 39 11.42 5.99 -5.74
CA GLN A 39 12.41 6.46 -4.79
C GLN A 39 12.73 5.36 -3.75
N ARG A 40 14.02 5.10 -3.50
CA ARG A 40 14.46 4.02 -2.59
C ARG A 40 14.02 4.21 -1.14
N LEU A 41 13.85 5.46 -0.70
CA LEU A 41 13.40 5.79 0.65
C LEU A 41 11.86 5.74 0.79
N ALA A 42 11.12 5.83 -0.32
CA ALA A 42 9.68 5.93 -0.28
C ALA A 42 9.00 4.76 0.46
N PRO A 43 9.38 3.48 0.26
CA PRO A 43 8.75 2.37 0.98
C PRO A 43 8.91 2.46 2.50
N VAL A 44 10.11 2.81 2.97
CA VAL A 44 10.39 2.90 4.41
C VAL A 44 9.64 4.08 5.03
N LEU A 45 9.66 5.24 4.37
CA LEU A 45 8.95 6.42 4.84
C LEU A 45 7.42 6.23 4.82
N ALA A 46 6.89 5.53 3.81
CA ALA A 46 5.48 5.15 3.76
C ALA A 46 5.11 4.24 4.94
N ILE A 47 5.96 3.25 5.27
CA ILE A 47 5.73 2.37 6.43
C ILE A 47 5.69 3.18 7.73
N VAL A 48 6.64 4.11 7.93
CA VAL A 48 6.69 4.95 9.14
C VAL A 48 5.45 5.85 9.23
N TYR A 49 5.06 6.48 8.12
CA TYR A 49 3.89 7.34 8.07
C TYR A 49 2.60 6.56 8.35
N MET A 50 2.44 5.38 7.73
CA MET A 50 1.29 4.51 7.97
C MET A 50 1.29 3.97 9.41
N SER A 51 2.43 3.63 9.98
CA SER A 51 2.50 3.18 11.38
C SER A 51 1.91 4.22 12.36
N LYS A 52 2.07 5.52 12.09
CA LYS A 52 1.41 6.58 12.87
C LYS A 52 -0.11 6.59 12.70
N ILE A 53 -0.60 6.41 11.47
CA ILE A 53 -2.03 6.37 11.13
C ILE A 53 -2.70 5.12 11.73
N GLU A 54 -2.01 3.99 11.75
CA GLU A 54 -2.56 2.70 12.18
C GLU A 54 -2.59 2.57 13.71
N ARG A 55 -1.79 3.38 14.41
CA ARG A 55 -1.57 3.26 15.86
C ARG A 55 -2.86 3.25 16.70
N PRO A 56 -3.85 4.14 16.49
CA PRO A 56 -5.08 4.12 17.28
C PRO A 56 -5.91 2.84 17.09
N VAL A 57 -5.81 2.19 15.92
CA VAL A 57 -6.44 0.89 15.69
C VAL A 57 -5.66 -0.23 16.36
N LEU A 58 -4.33 -0.21 16.24
CA LEU A 58 -3.47 -1.22 16.88
C LEU A 58 -3.58 -1.20 18.41
N ASP A 59 -3.74 -0.02 19.01
CA ASP A 59 -3.94 0.15 20.45
C ASP A 59 -5.25 -0.48 20.95
N ARG A 60 -6.25 -0.63 20.07
CA ARG A 60 -7.51 -1.35 20.35
C ARG A 60 -7.38 -2.86 20.26
N ARG A 61 -6.24 -3.37 19.79
CA ARG A 61 -5.91 -4.80 19.69
C ARG A 61 -6.96 -5.61 18.91
N PRO A 62 -7.15 -5.32 17.61
CA PRO A 62 -7.95 -6.17 16.75
C PRO A 62 -7.41 -7.61 16.76
N VAL A 63 -8.27 -8.58 16.49
CA VAL A 63 -7.91 -10.01 16.43
C VAL A 63 -6.79 -10.25 15.42
N LEU A 64 -6.85 -9.55 14.28
CA LEU A 64 -5.80 -9.57 13.27
C LEU A 64 -5.69 -8.20 12.61
N TYR A 65 -4.45 -7.73 12.43
CA TYR A 65 -4.15 -6.60 11.57
C TYR A 65 -2.91 -6.93 10.75
N CYS A 66 -3.06 -7.01 9.44
CA CYS A 66 -1.97 -7.22 8.51
C CYS A 66 -2.04 -6.16 7.40
N ARG A 67 -0.90 -5.59 7.02
CA ARG A 67 -0.83 -4.66 5.89
C ARG A 67 0.23 -5.10 4.91
N TYR A 68 -0.13 -5.10 3.63
CA TYR A 68 0.77 -5.24 2.51
C TYR A 68 0.75 -3.96 1.67
N VAL A 69 1.75 -3.10 1.89
CA VAL A 69 1.86 -1.78 1.26
C VAL A 69 0.60 -0.92 1.50
N ASP A 70 -0.34 -0.94 0.56
CA ASP A 70 -1.60 -0.21 0.52
C ASP A 70 -2.82 -1.07 0.92
N ASP A 71 -2.75 -2.38 0.76
CA ASP A 71 -3.84 -3.31 1.10
C ASP A 71 -3.76 -3.74 2.59
N CYS A 72 -4.86 -3.59 3.34
CA CYS A 72 -4.96 -4.01 4.74
C CYS A 72 -5.97 -5.16 4.91
N PHE A 73 -5.62 -6.15 5.73
CA PHE A 73 -6.50 -7.21 6.19
C PHE A 73 -6.71 -7.05 7.69
N VAL A 74 -7.95 -6.79 8.10
CA VAL A 74 -8.31 -6.51 9.50
C VAL A 74 -9.43 -7.43 9.94
N ALA A 75 -9.28 -8.06 11.10
CA ALA A 75 -10.32 -8.83 11.76
C ALA A 75 -10.51 -8.31 13.19
N CYS A 76 -11.77 -8.04 13.57
CA CYS A 76 -12.16 -7.61 14.90
C CYS A 76 -13.15 -8.62 15.50
N SER A 77 -13.32 -8.58 16.82
CA SER A 77 -14.21 -9.53 17.51
C SER A 77 -15.68 -9.25 17.22
N THR A 78 -16.01 -7.99 16.91
CA THR A 78 -17.38 -7.56 16.63
C THR A 78 -17.44 -6.61 15.44
N GLN A 79 -18.60 -6.56 14.78
CA GLN A 79 -18.85 -5.60 13.70
C GLN A 79 -18.76 -4.15 14.19
N LYS A 80 -19.26 -3.87 15.40
CA LYS A 80 -19.16 -2.54 16.04
C LYS A 80 -17.72 -2.08 16.20
N GLU A 81 -16.86 -2.96 16.70
CA GLU A 81 -15.43 -2.68 16.83
C GLU A 81 -14.77 -2.44 15.46
N MET A 82 -15.14 -3.23 14.45
CA MET A 82 -14.67 -3.03 13.08
C MET A 82 -15.07 -1.67 12.50
N ASP A 83 -16.31 -1.24 12.74
CA ASP A 83 -16.81 0.07 12.30
C ASP A 83 -16.07 1.21 13.01
N THR A 84 -15.88 1.13 14.33
CA THR A 84 -15.07 2.10 15.08
C THR A 84 -13.62 2.17 14.57
N CYS A 85 -12.99 1.02 14.30
CA CYS A 85 -11.62 1.00 13.76
C CYS A 85 -11.55 1.66 12.38
N PHE A 86 -12.55 1.42 11.52
CA PHE A 86 -12.62 2.01 10.19
C PHE A 86 -12.82 3.53 10.21
N GLU A 87 -13.64 4.03 11.13
CA GLU A 87 -13.80 5.47 11.37
C GLU A 87 -12.51 6.10 11.90
N LEU A 88 -11.84 5.44 12.85
CA LEU A 88 -10.57 5.90 13.39
C LEU A 88 -9.51 6.04 12.29
N LEU A 89 -9.36 5.06 11.40
CA LEU A 89 -8.41 5.14 10.28
C LEU A 89 -8.67 6.35 9.38
N ASN A 90 -9.94 6.63 9.08
CA ASN A 90 -10.33 7.75 8.21
C ASN A 90 -10.28 9.12 8.88
N THR A 91 -10.10 9.19 10.21
CA THR A 91 -9.95 10.46 10.95
C THR A 91 -8.49 10.85 11.18
N GLN A 92 -7.53 9.94 10.94
CA GLN A 92 -6.11 10.21 11.25
C GLN A 92 -5.42 11.16 10.26
N ALA A 93 -5.90 11.21 9.01
CA ALA A 93 -5.28 12.02 7.98
C ALA A 93 -6.31 12.52 6.98
N GLU A 94 -6.37 13.83 6.78
CA GLU A 94 -7.27 14.48 5.81
C GLU A 94 -7.08 13.97 4.37
N ASN A 95 -5.86 13.50 4.04
CA ASN A 95 -5.45 13.21 2.66
C ASN A 95 -5.20 11.72 2.41
N ILE A 96 -5.54 10.87 3.37
CA ILE A 96 -5.59 9.41 3.17
C ILE A 96 -6.99 8.97 3.55
N ARG A 97 -7.67 8.34 2.60
CA ARG A 97 -9.00 7.79 2.81
C ARG A 97 -8.96 6.28 2.61
N PHE A 98 -9.35 5.56 3.64
CA PHE A 98 -9.45 4.11 3.59
C PHE A 98 -10.79 3.72 3.01
N THR A 99 -10.78 2.79 2.07
CA THR A 99 -11.96 2.07 1.62
C THR A 99 -12.02 0.71 2.31
N ARG A 100 -13.21 0.13 2.41
CA ARG A 100 -13.42 -1.16 3.06
C ARG A 100 -14.28 -2.05 2.19
N GLU A 101 -13.75 -3.22 1.88
CA GLU A 101 -14.50 -4.34 1.31
C GLU A 101 -15.03 -5.21 2.44
N LYS A 102 -16.23 -5.77 2.26
CA LYS A 102 -16.84 -6.73 3.20
C LYS A 102 -16.90 -8.10 2.54
N PRO A 103 -16.88 -9.21 3.30
CA PRO A 103 -17.03 -10.54 2.73
C PRO A 103 -18.37 -10.67 1.98
N ILE A 104 -18.33 -11.23 0.77
CA ILE A 104 -19.51 -11.58 -0.04
C ILE A 104 -19.54 -13.11 -0.12
N ASP A 105 -20.68 -13.73 0.18
CA ASP A 105 -20.82 -15.19 0.25
C ASP A 105 -19.71 -15.84 1.09
N THR A 106 -19.32 -15.21 2.21
CA THR A 106 -18.23 -15.60 3.13
C THR A 106 -16.79 -15.47 2.59
N TRP A 107 -16.60 -14.98 1.37
CA TRP A 107 -15.29 -14.74 0.77
C TRP A 107 -14.95 -13.25 0.77
N LEU A 108 -13.74 -12.92 1.23
CA LEU A 108 -13.17 -11.58 1.18
C LEU A 108 -12.00 -11.54 0.20
N PRO A 109 -12.04 -10.68 -0.84
CA PRO A 109 -10.88 -10.43 -1.67
C PRO A 109 -9.73 -9.81 -0.88
N PHE A 110 -8.52 -10.31 -1.06
CA PHE A 110 -7.29 -9.72 -0.54
C PHE A 110 -6.12 -10.03 -1.48
N LEU A 111 -5.45 -9.00 -2.00
CA LEU A 111 -4.44 -9.12 -3.05
C LEU A 111 -4.97 -9.92 -4.27
N ASN A 112 -4.31 -11.01 -4.64
CA ASN A 112 -4.68 -11.89 -5.76
C ASN A 112 -5.41 -13.16 -5.28
N MET A 113 -6.03 -13.12 -4.12
CA MET A 113 -6.72 -14.26 -3.52
C MET A 113 -8.07 -13.85 -2.92
N GLN A 114 -8.96 -14.82 -2.78
CA GLN A 114 -10.13 -14.74 -1.95
C GLN A 114 -9.88 -15.57 -0.69
N VAL A 115 -10.23 -15.00 0.46
CA VAL A 115 -10.02 -15.57 1.78
C VAL A 115 -11.37 -15.83 2.43
N GLN A 116 -11.57 -17.04 2.92
CA GLN A 116 -12.73 -17.44 3.73
C GLN A 116 -12.23 -17.97 5.06
N LEU A 117 -12.81 -17.48 6.15
CA LEU A 117 -12.54 -17.98 7.49
C LEU A 117 -13.78 -18.73 7.98
N GLU A 118 -13.67 -20.04 8.14
CA GLU A 118 -14.78 -20.90 8.56
C GLU A 118 -14.32 -21.84 9.68
N ARG A 119 -14.95 -21.76 10.85
CA ARG A 119 -14.67 -22.64 12.01
C ARG A 119 -13.18 -22.72 12.40
N GLY A 120 -12.44 -21.62 12.25
CA GLY A 120 -11.00 -21.57 12.54
C GLY A 120 -10.10 -22.04 11.40
N PHE A 121 -10.66 -22.52 10.29
CA PHE A 121 -9.91 -22.87 9.09
C PHE A 121 -9.87 -21.71 8.11
N LEU A 122 -8.67 -21.43 7.61
CA LEU A 122 -8.43 -20.46 6.54
C LEU A 122 -8.49 -21.19 5.19
N ARG A 123 -9.45 -20.83 4.35
CA ARG A 123 -9.52 -21.27 2.96
C ARG A 123 -9.14 -20.12 2.05
N THR A 124 -8.28 -20.42 1.08
CA THR A 124 -7.83 -19.44 0.08
C THR A 124 -8.06 -20.01 -1.31
N LYS A 125 -8.52 -19.18 -2.24
CA LYS A 125 -8.56 -19.52 -3.66
C LYS A 125 -8.03 -18.36 -4.48
N TRP A 126 -7.51 -18.67 -5.67
CA TRP A 126 -7.00 -17.65 -6.58
C TRP A 126 -8.13 -16.70 -6.97
N TYR A 127 -7.86 -15.40 -6.92
CA TYR A 127 -8.83 -14.37 -7.28
C TYR A 127 -8.18 -13.33 -8.18
N ARG A 128 -8.81 -13.13 -9.32
CA ARG A 128 -8.41 -12.12 -10.27
C ARG A 128 -9.29 -10.88 -10.08
N LYS A 129 -8.71 -9.77 -9.58
CA LYS A 129 -9.44 -8.52 -9.39
C LYS A 129 -10.11 -8.10 -10.71
N PRO A 130 -11.39 -7.68 -10.74
CA PRO A 130 -12.07 -7.25 -11.96
C PRO A 130 -11.37 -6.10 -12.70
N THR A 131 -10.60 -5.30 -11.95
CA THR A 131 -9.77 -4.20 -12.46
C THR A 131 -8.49 -4.64 -13.16
N SER A 132 -8.12 -5.93 -13.10
CA SER A 132 -6.94 -6.49 -13.76
C SER A 132 -7.14 -6.59 -15.28
N LYS A 133 -7.10 -5.44 -15.94
CA LYS A 133 -7.01 -5.37 -17.39
C LYS A 133 -5.63 -5.93 -17.80
N ASN A 134 -5.58 -6.81 -18.80
CA ASN A 134 -4.35 -7.33 -19.41
C ASN A 134 -3.59 -6.23 -20.17
N ILE A 135 -3.26 -5.13 -19.48
CA ILE A 135 -2.62 -3.97 -20.06
C ILE A 135 -1.13 -4.22 -20.03
N LEU A 136 -0.56 -4.43 -21.21
CA LEU A 136 0.87 -4.50 -21.40
C LEU A 136 1.47 -3.10 -21.51
N VAL A 137 2.68 -2.95 -20.98
CA VAL A 137 3.44 -1.72 -21.14
C VAL A 137 3.94 -1.63 -22.59
N HIS A 138 3.75 -0.48 -23.23
CA HIS A 138 4.22 -0.26 -24.59
C HIS A 138 5.73 -0.53 -24.71
N PHE A 139 6.13 -1.29 -25.73
CA PHE A 139 7.52 -1.75 -25.89
C PHE A 139 8.52 -0.59 -25.99
N ARG A 140 8.11 0.54 -26.60
CA ARG A 140 8.95 1.76 -26.70
C ARG A 140 8.92 2.67 -25.47
N SER A 141 8.24 2.28 -24.38
CA SER A 141 8.28 3.07 -23.14
C SER A 141 9.69 3.10 -22.53
N ALA A 142 9.96 4.08 -21.67
CA ALA A 142 11.26 4.26 -21.02
C ALA A 142 11.59 3.19 -19.94
N HIS A 143 10.75 2.16 -19.77
CA HIS A 143 11.00 1.10 -18.80
C HIS A 143 12.20 0.22 -19.21
N PRO A 144 12.99 -0.29 -18.25
CA PRO A 144 14.05 -1.26 -18.53
C PRO A 144 13.51 -2.50 -19.25
N LEU A 145 14.33 -3.10 -20.12
CA LEU A 145 13.94 -4.30 -20.88
C LEU A 145 13.51 -5.45 -19.96
N ARG A 146 14.22 -5.63 -18.84
CA ARG A 146 13.89 -6.63 -17.80
C ARG A 146 12.46 -6.46 -17.27
N THR A 147 12.02 -5.23 -17.04
CA THR A 147 10.67 -4.94 -16.55
C THR A 147 9.62 -5.30 -17.59
N LYS A 148 9.85 -4.98 -18.87
CA LYS A 148 8.94 -5.34 -19.97
C LYS A 148 8.79 -6.86 -20.11
N GLN A 149 9.90 -7.60 -20.02
CA GLN A 149 9.91 -9.06 -20.07
C GLN A 149 9.25 -9.69 -18.84
N ALA A 150 9.39 -9.10 -17.66
CA ALA A 150 8.72 -9.58 -16.46
C ALA A 150 7.20 -9.43 -16.58
N ILE A 151 6.73 -8.28 -17.07
CA ILE A 151 5.30 -7.99 -17.22
C ILE A 151 4.62 -9.00 -18.15
N THR A 152 5.24 -9.36 -19.28
CA THR A 152 4.68 -10.38 -20.19
C THR A 152 4.61 -11.74 -19.53
N ARG A 153 5.55 -12.11 -18.67
CA ARG A 153 5.52 -13.40 -17.94
C ARG A 153 4.47 -13.43 -16.83
N THR A 154 4.27 -12.32 -16.12
CA THR A 154 3.37 -12.28 -14.95
C THR A 154 1.90 -12.11 -15.30
N GLN A 155 1.55 -11.66 -16.52
CA GLN A 155 0.15 -11.45 -16.92
C GLN A 155 -0.55 -12.69 -17.48
N HIS A 156 0.14 -13.81 -17.66
CA HIS A 156 -0.41 -15.07 -18.17
C HIS A 156 -0.80 -16.08 -17.06
N VAL A 157 -0.86 -15.66 -15.81
CA VAL A 157 -1.34 -16.45 -14.65
C VAL A 157 -2.52 -15.72 -14.03
#